data_AF-A0A0Q8BSK1-F1
#
_entry.id   AF-A0A0Q8BSK1-F1
#
_cell.length_a   1.000
_cell.length_b   1.000
_cell.length_c   1.000
_cell.angle_alpha   90.00
_cell.angle_beta   90.00
_cell.angle_gamma   90.00
#
_symmetry.space_group_name_H-M   'P 1'
#
loop_
_entity.id
_entity.type
_entity.pdbx_description
1 polymer ?
#
loop_
_entity_poly.entity_id
_entity_poly.type
_entity_poly.pdbx_seq_one_letter_code
_entity_poly.pdbx_strand_id
1 'polypeptide(L)' 'MQSNSHHFVRPVDDTERAYLESLIREEYDRCRVGEAFDDIKRRMAFSREDQGLYRDWMAVAANRAKALREATLMPVAAE' A
#
# COMPACT_ATOMS: atom_id res chain seq x y z
N MET A 1 -19.95 -8.81 -6.24
CA MET A 1 -18.82 -9.66 -6.68
C MET A 1 -17.64 -8.74 -7.01
N GLN A 2 -16.81 -8.41 -6.04
CA GLN A 2 -15.44 -7.97 -6.33
C GLN A 2 -14.59 -9.19 -6.01
N SER A 3 -14.21 -9.96 -7.04
CA SER A 3 -13.13 -10.92 -6.90
C SER A 3 -11.87 -10.09 -6.67
N ASN A 4 -11.67 -9.65 -5.43
CA ASN A 4 -10.40 -9.11 -4.98
C ASN A 4 -9.48 -10.32 -4.93
N SER A 5 -8.97 -10.72 -6.10
CA SER A 5 -7.83 -11.61 -6.19
C SER A 5 -6.84 -11.05 -5.19
N HIS A 6 -6.62 -11.76 -4.08
CA HIS A 6 -5.63 -11.42 -3.07
C HIS A 6 -4.27 -11.42 -3.77
N HIS A 7 -3.99 -10.33 -4.48
CA HIS A 7 -2.82 -10.20 -5.30
C HIS A 7 -1.72 -9.90 -4.32
N PHE A 8 -1.04 -10.96 -3.92
CA PHE A 8 0.05 -10.87 -2.97
C PHE A 8 1.14 -10.02 -3.63
N VAL A 9 1.17 -8.74 -3.26
CA VAL A 9 2.21 -7.83 -3.72
C VAL A 9 3.49 -8.27 -3.06
N ARG A 10 4.33 -8.94 -3.85
CA ARG A 10 5.66 -9.33 -3.45
C ARG A 10 6.61 -8.28 -4.00
N PRO A 11 7.08 -7.33 -3.16
CA PRO A 11 8.01 -6.30 -3.63
C PRO A 11 9.28 -6.98 -4.13
N VAL A 12 9.80 -6.48 -5.26
CA VAL A 12 10.97 -7.07 -5.93
C VAL A 12 12.21 -6.89 -5.07
N ASP A 13 12.35 -5.72 -4.43
CA ASP A 13 13.49 -5.33 -3.59
C ASP A 13 13.04 -4.56 -2.34
N ASP A 14 13.95 -4.41 -1.37
CA ASP A 14 13.73 -3.60 -0.16
C ASP A 14 13.41 -2.14 -0.49
N THR A 15 13.99 -1.59 -1.57
CA THR A 15 13.67 -0.23 -2.04
C THR A 15 12.23 -0.10 -2.48
N GLU A 16 11.72 -1.06 -3.26
CA GLU A 16 10.33 -1.04 -3.72
C GLU A 16 9.36 -1.25 -2.55
N ARG A 17 9.74 -2.12 -1.60
CA ARG A 17 8.99 -2.25 -0.35
C ARG A 17 8.91 -0.93 0.41
N ALA A 18 10.04 -0.25 0.62
CA ALA A 18 10.09 1.03 1.34
C ALA A 18 9.28 2.13 0.63
N TYR A 19 9.30 2.15 -0.71
CA TYR A 19 8.48 3.07 -1.51
C TYR A 19 6.98 2.80 -1.31
N LEU A 20 6.55 1.54 -1.43
CA LEU A 20 5.16 1.14 -1.21
C LEU A 20 4.71 1.43 0.23
N GLU A 21 5.56 1.11 1.22
CA GLU A 21 5.31 1.41 2.64
C GLU A 21 5.17 2.92 2.90
N SER A 22 5.91 3.77 2.18
CA SER A 22 5.81 5.22 2.31
C SER A 22 4.47 5.75 1.77
N LEU A 23 4.04 5.25 0.60
CA LEU A 23 2.76 5.63 0.00
C LEU A 23 1.57 5.29 0.90
N ILE A 24 1.57 4.11 1.52
CA ILE A 24 0.49 3.71 2.43
C ILE A 24 0.60 4.38 3.79
N ARG A 25 1.80 4.74 4.26
CA ARG A 25 1.94 5.50 5.52
C ARG A 25 1.17 6.82 5.45
N GLU A 26 1.30 7.55 4.34
CA GLU A 26 0.58 8.81 4.13
C GLU A 26 -0.94 8.64 3.99
N GLU A 27 -1.39 7.53 3.39
CA GLU A 27 -2.83 7.23 3.26
C GLU A 27 -3.42 6.71 4.57
N TYR A 28 -2.66 5.90 5.30
CA TYR A 28 -3.04 5.33 6.58
C TYR A 28 -3.20 6.43 7.62
N ASP A 29 -2.25 7.37 7.70
CA ASP A 29 -2.32 8.53 8.58
C ASP A 29 -3.52 9.43 8.27
N ARG A 30 -3.84 9.60 6.98
CA ARG A 30 -5.04 10.33 6.54
C ARG A 30 -6.35 9.63 6.92
N CYS A 31 -6.38 8.30 6.91
CA CYS A 31 -7.58 7.50 7.16
C CYS A 31 -7.78 7.20 8.65
N ARG A 32 -6.71 7.07 9.42
CA ARG A 32 -6.71 6.79 10.86
C ARG A 32 -5.91 7.85 11.61
N VAL A 33 -6.64 8.74 12.28
CA VAL A 33 -6.05 9.62 13.29
C VAL A 33 -5.69 8.78 14.52
N GLY A 34 -4.38 8.60 14.76
CA GLY A 34 -3.84 8.06 16.02
C GLY A 34 -3.35 6.61 15.99
N GLU A 35 -3.40 5.92 14.85
CA GLU A 35 -2.72 4.63 14.68
C GLU A 35 -1.75 4.77 13.51
N ALA A 36 -0.48 4.40 13.70
CA ALA A 36 0.49 4.45 12.62
C ALA A 36 0.56 3.10 11.90
N PHE A 37 0.92 3.13 10.62
CA PHE A 37 1.22 1.90 9.89
C PHE A 37 2.33 1.06 10.56
N ASP A 38 3.25 1.73 11.27
CA ASP A 38 4.30 1.07 12.04
C ASP A 38 3.75 0.19 13.19
N ASP A 39 2.61 0.56 13.78
CA ASP A 39 1.95 -0.23 14.81
C ASP A 39 1.42 -1.56 14.25
N ILE A 40 0.85 -1.55 13.05
CA ILE A 40 0.46 -2.77 12.34
C ILE A 40 1.69 -3.66 12.10
N LYS A 41 2.80 -3.07 11.67
CA LYS A 41 4.05 -3.79 11.39
C LYS A 41 4.67 -4.43 12.64
N ARG A 42 4.47 -3.84 13.82
CA ARG A 42 4.85 -4.45 15.10
C ARG A 42 3.90 -5.58 15.49
N ARG A 43 2.61 -5.41 15.24
CA ARG A 43 1.55 -6.35 15.64
C ARG A 43 1.43 -7.57 14.71
N MET A 44 1.79 -7.45 13.44
CA MET A 44 1.73 -8.56 12.47
C MET A 44 2.63 -9.74 12.84
N ALA A 45 3.65 -9.55 13.69
CA ALA A 45 4.46 -10.66 14.19
C ALA A 45 3.65 -11.60 15.10
N PHE A 46 2.60 -11.10 15.74
CA PHE A 46 1.82 -11.82 16.76
C PHE A 46 0.38 -12.12 16.33
N SER A 47 -0.14 -11.42 15.31
CA SER A 47 -1.54 -11.48 14.90
C SER A 47 -1.67 -11.78 13.41
N ARG A 48 -2.36 -12.89 13.10
CA ARG A 48 -2.70 -13.25 11.71
C ARG A 48 -3.66 -12.25 11.07
N GLU A 49 -4.46 -11.57 11.87
CA GLU A 49 -5.36 -10.51 11.41
C GLU A 49 -4.55 -9.29 10.95
N ASP A 50 -3.58 -8.85 11.74
CA ASP A 50 -2.66 -7.78 11.38
C ASP A 50 -1.77 -8.16 10.18
N GLN A 51 -1.43 -9.45 10.01
CA GLN A 51 -0.76 -9.94 8.78
C GLN A 51 -1.64 -9.81 7.54
N GLY A 52 -2.94 -10.10 7.66
CA GLY A 52 -3.91 -9.88 6.58
C GLY A 52 -4.03 -8.40 6.24
N LEU A 53 -4.16 -7.56 7.28
CA LEU A 53 -4.27 -6.11 7.13
C LEU A 53 -3.05 -5.53 6.41
N TYR A 54 -1.83 -5.92 6.80
CA TYR A 54 -0.60 -5.50 6.14
C TYR A 54 -0.59 -5.88 4.65
N ARG A 55 -1.05 -7.09 4.30
CA ARG A 55 -1.12 -7.55 2.91
C ARG A 55 -2.11 -6.75 2.08
N ASP A 56 -3.28 -6.44 2.63
CA ASP A 56 -4.27 -5.60 1.96
C ASP A 56 -3.72 -4.19 1.69
N TRP A 57 -3.06 -3.60 2.68
CA TRP A 57 -2.40 -2.30 2.49
C TRP A 57 -1.31 -2.33 1.42
N MET A 58 -0.47 -3.37 1.37
CA MET A 58 0.50 -3.54 0.30
C MET A 58 -0.14 -3.64 -1.10
N ALA A 59 -1.32 -4.26 -1.21
CA ALA A 59 -2.09 -4.31 -2.46
C ALA A 59 -2.59 -2.92 -2.89
N VAL A 60 -3.11 -2.14 -1.93
CA VAL A 60 -3.51 -0.74 -2.16
C VAL A 60 -2.31 0.10 -2.60
N ALA A 61 -1.16 -0.07 -1.93
CA ALA A 61 0.09 0.61 -2.27
C ALA A 61 0.48 0.37 -3.73
N ALA A 62 0.47 -0.88 -4.18
CA ALA A 62 0.89 -1.25 -5.53
C ALA A 62 -0.07 -0.70 -6.58
N ASN A 63 -1.37 -0.77 -6.32
CA ASN A 63 -2.37 -0.21 -7.22
C ASN A 63 -2.18 1.31 -7.36
N ARG A 64 -1.86 1.99 -6.25
CA ARG A 64 -1.59 3.43 -6.26
C ARG A 64 -0.27 3.78 -6.94
N ALA A 65 0.79 3.00 -6.71
CA ALA A 65 2.06 3.17 -7.42
C ALA A 65 1.89 2.99 -8.94
N LYS A 66 1.04 2.04 -9.35
CA LYS A 66 0.65 1.86 -10.75
C LYS A 66 -0.11 3.08 -11.27
N ALA A 67 -1.13 3.55 -10.55
CA ALA A 67 -1.90 4.74 -10.93
C ALA A 67 -1.03 6.01 -11.01
N LEU A 68 -0.07 6.19 -10.09
CA LEU A 68 0.89 7.30 -10.13
C LEU A 68 1.85 7.19 -11.32
N ARG A 69 2.32 5.99 -11.67
CA ARG A 69 3.11 5.77 -12.90
C ARG A 69 2.28 6.07 -14.14
N GLU A 70 1.04 5.61 -14.20
CA GLU A 70 0.11 5.91 -15.30
C GLU A 70 -0.18 7.41 -15.43
N ALA A 71 -0.39 8.11 -14.30
CA ALA A 71 -0.56 9.56 -14.27
C ALA A 71 0.71 10.34 -14.64
N THR A 72 1.90 9.80 -14.34
CA THR A 72 3.18 10.39 -14.74
C THR A 72 3.47 10.16 -16.23
N LEU A 73 3.05 9.00 -16.77
CA LEU A 73 3.19 8.65 -18.19
C LEU A 73 2.16 9.34 -19.09
N MET A 74 1.04 9.79 -18.53
CA MET A 74 0.06 10.62 -19.21
C MET A 74 0.22 12.07 -18.73
N PRO A 75 1.12 12.89 -19.31
CA PRO A 75 0.95 14.32 -19.18
C PRO A 75 -0.38 14.59 -19.86
N VAL A 76 -1.39 14.96 -19.07
CA VAL A 76 -2.60 15.55 -19.63
C VAL A 76 -2.13 16.67 -20.54
N ALA A 77 -2.35 16.48 -21.84
CA ALA A 77 -2.45 17.58 -22.78
C ALA A 77 -3.60 18.44 -22.26
N ALA A 78 -3.26 19.39 -21.41
CA ALA A 78 -4.13 20.51 -21.09
C ALA A 78 -3.98 21.48 -22.26
N GLU A 79 -4.91 21.37 -23.21
CA GLU A 79 -5.28 22.43 -24.14
C GLU A 79 -6.73 22.85 -23.83
#